data_AF-A0A1Z5SWS8-F1
#
_entry.id   AF-A0A1Z5SWS8-F1
#
_cell.length_a   1.000
_cell.length_b   1.000
_cell.length_c   1.000
_cell.angle_alpha   90.00
_cell.angle_beta   90.00
_cell.angle_gamma   90.00
#
_symmetry.space_group_name_H-M   'P 1'
#
loop_
_entity.id
_entity.type
_entity.pdbx_description
1 polymer ?
#
loop_
_entity_poly.entity_id
_entity_poly.type
_entity_poly.pdbx_seq_one_letter_code
_entity_poly.pdbx_strand_id
1 'polypeptide(L)'
;MDGVTDGLTNLKLGQKPVYLLKTKSSPSDSYEEYFENGDGLQYKPIFVPVLEHQFRDDALRNLKRSAERFAFAGGSPENPAKLRKATNNPAKRFGGIIFTSQRAASTNYGSVVYETGEMATFEEDFTNLLHEAKTAQVTEQWIVVFSPQGCEAMLSALGWLDERSGKYNAGRREVMLGPIKTRVATIGPTTKEFLEQNFGFVPDVCAEKPSPEGVGEAIMAFEKA
;
A
#
# COMPACT_ATOMS: atom_id res chain seq x y z
N MET A 1 -1.52 12.90 -4.66
CA MET A 1 -2.31 11.85 -4.00
C MET A 1 -2.45 12.33 -2.59
N ASP A 2 -3.68 12.65 -2.18
CA ASP A 2 -3.96 13.22 -0.87
C ASP A 2 -3.59 12.18 0.20
N GLY A 3 -2.65 12.52 1.07
CA GLY A 3 -2.24 11.70 2.20
C GLY A 3 -3.43 11.56 3.14
N VAL A 4 -3.83 10.31 3.40
CA VAL A 4 -4.96 9.91 4.25
C VAL A 4 -6.32 10.47 3.79
N THR A 5 -7.22 9.59 3.36
CA THR A 5 -8.46 10.02 2.68
C THR A 5 -9.50 10.65 3.59
N ASP A 6 -9.39 10.49 4.91
CA ASP A 6 -10.22 11.16 5.93
C ASP A 6 -9.57 10.87 7.29
N GLY A 7 -9.13 11.90 8.02
CA GLY A 7 -8.65 11.75 9.40
C GLY A 7 -9.76 11.34 10.37
N LEU A 8 -9.54 11.48 11.68
CA LEU A 8 -10.55 11.11 12.68
C LEU A 8 -11.65 12.16 12.93
N THR A 9 -11.73 13.20 12.09
CA THR A 9 -12.58 14.40 12.28
C THR A 9 -14.08 14.14 12.34
N ASN A 10 -14.56 12.95 11.96
CA ASN A 10 -15.98 12.57 11.98
C ASN A 10 -16.28 11.29 12.77
N LEU A 11 -15.40 10.89 13.69
CA LEU A 11 -15.63 9.69 14.50
C LEU A 11 -16.84 9.88 15.43
N LYS A 12 -17.85 9.01 15.32
CA LYS A 12 -19.01 9.02 16.22
C LYS A 12 -18.63 8.40 17.58
N LEU A 13 -19.32 8.80 18.64
CA LEU A 13 -19.12 8.22 19.98
C LEU A 13 -19.38 6.71 19.94
N GLY A 14 -18.40 5.90 20.37
CA GLY A 14 -18.46 4.43 20.34
C GLY A 14 -17.96 3.79 19.04
N GLN A 15 -17.73 4.58 17.99
CA GLN A 15 -17.19 4.08 16.73
C GLN A 15 -15.69 3.75 16.87
N LYS A 16 -15.29 2.59 16.36
CA LYS A 16 -13.94 2.05 16.37
C LYS A 16 -13.27 2.36 15.03
N PRO A 17 -12.14 3.09 14.99
CA PRO A 17 -11.37 3.28 13.78
C PRO A 17 -10.83 1.95 13.24
N VAL A 18 -10.91 1.77 11.92
CA VAL A 18 -10.30 0.65 11.19
C VAL A 18 -9.34 1.22 10.16
N TYR A 19 -8.06 1.22 10.50
CA TYR A 19 -6.99 1.67 9.62
C TYR A 19 -6.70 0.60 8.57
N LEU A 20 -7.05 0.89 7.33
CA LEU A 20 -6.81 0.03 6.18
C LEU A 20 -5.47 0.44 5.55
N LEU A 21 -4.43 -0.39 5.72
CA LEU A 21 -3.08 -0.13 5.20
C LEU A 21 -3.00 -0.40 3.68
N LYS A 22 -3.82 0.31 2.92
CA LYS A 22 -3.94 0.25 1.47
C LYS A 22 -4.37 1.61 0.92
N THR A 23 -4.08 1.83 -0.36
CA THR A 23 -4.63 2.96 -1.11
C THR A 23 -6.12 2.73 -1.38
N LYS A 24 -6.94 3.76 -1.16
CA LYS A 24 -8.36 3.76 -1.50
C LYS A 24 -8.54 3.62 -3.02
N SER A 25 -9.40 2.69 -3.43
CA SER A 25 -9.75 2.51 -4.84
C SER A 25 -10.66 3.64 -5.33
N SER A 26 -10.59 3.96 -6.62
CA SER A 26 -11.47 4.95 -7.27
C SER A 26 -12.24 4.29 -8.41
N PRO A 27 -13.53 4.62 -8.62
CA PRO A 27 -14.30 5.69 -7.96
C PRO A 27 -14.92 5.32 -6.60
N SER A 28 -14.99 4.04 -6.24
CA SER A 28 -15.42 3.57 -4.91
C SER A 28 -14.52 2.42 -4.42
N ASP A 29 -14.52 2.18 -3.12
CA ASP A 29 -13.76 1.09 -2.48
C ASP A 29 -14.70 0.15 -1.73
N SER A 30 -14.60 -1.15 -2.00
CA SER A 30 -15.46 -2.16 -1.39
C SER A 30 -15.29 -2.27 0.13
N TYR A 31 -14.12 -1.94 0.67
CA TYR A 31 -13.92 -1.91 2.12
C TYR A 31 -14.63 -0.73 2.77
N GLU A 32 -14.64 0.43 2.11
CA GLU A 32 -15.39 1.59 2.58
C GLU A 32 -16.89 1.27 2.59
N GLU A 33 -17.41 0.78 1.46
CA GLU A 33 -18.83 0.42 1.33
C GLU A 33 -19.25 -0.60 2.39
N TYR A 34 -18.42 -1.60 2.67
CA TYR A 34 -18.72 -2.63 3.67
C TYR A 34 -18.64 -2.10 5.12
N PHE A 35 -17.57 -1.40 5.49
CA PHE A 35 -17.37 -0.95 6.87
C PHE A 35 -18.24 0.27 7.23
N GLU A 36 -18.66 1.09 6.26
CA GLU A 36 -19.57 2.22 6.51
C GLU A 36 -21.05 1.82 6.50
N ASN A 37 -21.46 0.88 5.63
CA ASN A 37 -22.87 0.48 5.48
C ASN A 37 -23.24 -0.83 6.19
N GLY A 38 -22.30 -1.47 6.89
CA GLY A 38 -22.59 -2.69 7.65
C GLY A 38 -23.58 -2.40 8.77
N ASP A 39 -24.81 -2.93 8.65
CA ASP A 39 -25.84 -2.82 9.69
C ASP A 39 -25.29 -3.37 11.03
N GLY A 40 -25.09 -2.47 12.00
CA GLY A 40 -24.59 -2.81 13.34
C GLY A 40 -23.07 -2.75 13.52
N LEU A 41 -22.30 -2.45 12.47
CA LEU A 41 -20.85 -2.26 12.57
C LEU A 41 -20.53 -0.85 13.09
N GLN A 42 -20.00 -0.76 14.31
CA GLN A 42 -19.47 0.49 14.88
C GLN A 42 -18.07 0.77 14.33
N TYR A 43 -17.82 0.62 13.04
CA TYR A 43 -16.48 0.81 12.44
C TYR A 43 -16.41 2.10 11.62
N LYS A 44 -15.25 2.76 11.61
CA LYS A 44 -14.93 3.85 10.67
C LYS A 44 -13.70 3.45 9.84
N PRO A 45 -13.84 3.13 8.55
CA PRO A 45 -12.68 2.83 7.72
C PRO A 45 -11.86 4.11 7.47
N ILE A 46 -10.54 4.00 7.60
CA ILE A 46 -9.57 5.07 7.35
C ILE A 46 -8.48 4.46 6.46
N PHE A 47 -8.30 5.00 5.25
CA PHE A 47 -7.28 4.49 4.34
C PHE A 47 -5.94 5.16 4.62
N VAL A 48 -4.93 4.33 4.84
CA VAL A 48 -3.55 4.76 5.10
C VAL A 48 -2.67 4.14 4.01
N PRO A 49 -2.35 4.88 2.94
CA PRO A 49 -1.57 4.33 1.85
C PRO A 49 -0.13 4.05 2.31
N VAL A 50 0.31 2.80 2.17
CA VAL A 50 1.69 2.40 2.49
C VAL A 50 2.60 2.51 1.28
N LEU A 51 2.03 2.33 0.10
CA LEU A 51 2.76 2.21 -1.15
C LEU A 51 2.45 3.39 -2.05
N GLU A 52 3.49 3.97 -2.63
CA GLU A 52 3.36 5.00 -3.64
C GLU A 52 3.91 4.54 -4.98
N HIS A 53 3.22 4.96 -6.04
CA HIS A 53 3.61 4.67 -7.40
C HIS A 53 4.55 5.76 -7.90
N GLN A 54 5.82 5.42 -8.05
CA GLN A 54 6.85 6.33 -8.49
C GLN A 54 7.18 6.11 -9.95
N PHE A 55 7.11 7.18 -10.72
CA PHE A 55 7.70 7.20 -12.05
C PHE A 55 9.16 7.57 -11.95
N ARG A 56 10.01 6.81 -12.64
CA ARG A 56 11.44 7.12 -12.72
C ARG A 56 11.68 8.17 -13.78
N ASP A 57 11.75 9.43 -13.35
CA ASP A 57 11.92 10.59 -14.24
C ASP A 57 13.15 10.51 -15.13
N ASP A 58 14.25 9.94 -14.64
CA ASP A 58 15.46 9.68 -15.41
C ASP A 58 15.19 8.68 -16.54
N ALA A 59 14.54 7.56 -16.22
CA ALA A 59 14.17 6.53 -17.18
C ALA A 59 13.15 7.04 -18.20
N LEU A 60 12.13 7.79 -17.77
CA LEU A 60 11.14 8.41 -18.65
C LEU A 60 11.75 9.47 -19.56
N ARG A 61 12.68 10.30 -19.07
CA ARG A 61 13.43 11.25 -19.90
C ARG A 61 14.27 10.54 -20.96
N ASN A 62 14.95 9.46 -20.60
CA ASN A 62 15.72 8.65 -21.52
C ASN A 62 14.84 7.96 -22.57
N LEU A 63 13.68 7.45 -22.15
CA LEU A 63 12.67 6.88 -23.02
C LEU A 63 12.15 7.92 -24.03
N LYS A 64 11.76 9.10 -23.55
CA LYS A 64 11.31 10.22 -24.39
C LYS A 64 12.38 10.61 -25.41
N ARG A 65 13.63 10.81 -24.97
CA ARG A 65 14.76 11.14 -25.86
C ARG A 65 15.01 10.05 -26.90
N SER A 66 14.86 8.78 -26.52
CA SER A 66 15.02 7.64 -27.45
C SER A 66 13.90 7.62 -28.50
N ALA A 67 12.66 7.90 -28.09
CA ALA A 67 11.53 8.03 -29.00
C ALA A 67 11.69 9.20 -29.98
N GLU A 68 12.11 10.37 -29.51
CA GLU A 68 12.37 11.57 -30.33
C GLU A 68 13.50 11.35 -31.36
N ARG A 69 14.45 10.46 -31.05
CA ARG A 69 15.54 10.04 -31.95
C ARG A 69 15.18 8.84 -32.81
N PHE A 70 13.89 8.46 -32.87
CA PHE A 70 13.38 7.34 -33.66
C PHE A 70 14.02 5.99 -33.30
N ALA A 71 14.49 5.79 -32.06
CA ALA A 71 15.18 4.57 -31.65
C ALA A 71 14.30 3.31 -31.76
N PHE A 72 12.98 3.47 -31.61
CA PHE A 72 11.98 2.40 -31.71
C PHE A 72 11.33 2.33 -33.10
N ALA A 73 11.71 3.18 -34.05
CA ALA A 73 11.16 3.13 -35.39
C ALA A 73 11.82 2.00 -36.19
N GLY A 74 11.02 1.22 -36.91
CA GLY A 74 11.51 0.34 -37.97
C GLY A 74 12.01 1.17 -39.17
N GLY A 75 12.70 0.50 -40.09
CA GLY A 75 13.15 1.09 -41.34
C GLY A 75 11.97 1.46 -42.21
N SER A 76 11.90 2.72 -42.64
CA SER A 76 10.83 3.19 -43.52
C SER A 76 11.30 4.32 -44.45
N PRO A 77 10.77 4.39 -45.69
CA PRO A 77 11.04 5.52 -46.57
C PRO A 77 10.36 6.79 -46.02
N GLU A 78 10.91 7.95 -46.40
CA GLU A 78 10.30 9.24 -46.09
C GLU A 78 8.83 9.27 -46.55
N ASN A 79 7.96 9.89 -45.74
CA ASN A 79 6.60 10.20 -46.16
C ASN A 79 6.22 11.61 -45.66
N PRO A 80 6.38 12.64 -46.51
CA PRO A 80 6.12 14.04 -46.15
C PRO A 80 4.66 14.29 -45.77
N ALA A 81 3.71 13.59 -46.41
CA ALA A 81 2.28 13.72 -46.15
C ALA A 81 1.87 13.21 -44.74
N LYS A 82 2.71 12.38 -44.11
CA LYS A 82 2.53 11.88 -42.74
C LYS A 82 3.57 12.41 -41.75
N LEU A 83 4.35 13.43 -42.15
CA LEU A 83 5.45 13.99 -41.36
C LEU A 83 6.49 12.94 -40.91
N ARG A 84 6.65 11.84 -41.66
CA ARG A 84 7.57 10.75 -41.33
C ARG A 84 8.93 10.97 -41.98
N LYS A 85 9.96 11.22 -41.17
CA LYS A 85 11.37 11.29 -41.62
C LYS A 85 11.87 9.88 -41.99
N ALA A 86 12.69 9.77 -43.04
CA ALA A 86 13.30 8.49 -43.43
C ALA A 86 14.19 7.94 -42.31
N THR A 87 13.91 6.72 -41.86
CA THR A 87 14.75 5.95 -40.95
C THR A 87 15.52 4.92 -41.78
N ASN A 88 16.46 5.37 -42.61
CA ASN A 88 17.12 4.49 -43.58
C ASN A 88 18.19 3.62 -42.90
N ASN A 89 17.75 2.58 -42.18
CA ASN A 89 18.61 1.53 -41.64
C ASN A 89 18.13 0.16 -42.15
N PRO A 90 18.78 -0.41 -43.19
CA PRO A 90 18.38 -1.70 -43.77
C PRO A 90 18.53 -2.89 -42.80
N ALA A 91 19.25 -2.74 -41.68
CA ALA A 91 19.36 -3.77 -40.64
C ALA A 91 18.23 -3.72 -39.59
N LYS A 92 17.40 -2.66 -39.57
CA LYS A 92 16.29 -2.49 -38.61
C LYS A 92 14.93 -2.64 -39.29
N ARG A 93 14.59 -3.85 -39.73
CA ARG A 93 13.29 -4.14 -40.36
C ARG A 93 12.10 -3.89 -39.41
N PHE A 94 12.30 -4.07 -38.11
CA PHE A 94 11.29 -3.86 -37.07
C PHE A 94 11.89 -3.05 -35.91
N GLY A 95 11.03 -2.30 -35.22
CA GLY A 95 11.36 -1.56 -34.00
C GLY A 95 10.12 -1.45 -33.12
N GLY A 96 10.30 -1.35 -31.81
CA GLY A 96 9.20 -1.25 -30.86
C GLY A 96 9.68 -1.11 -29.43
N ILE A 97 8.73 -0.91 -28.52
CA ILE A 97 8.92 -0.90 -27.09
C ILE A 97 7.92 -1.86 -26.46
N ILE A 98 8.35 -2.56 -25.40
CA ILE A 98 7.50 -3.48 -24.64
C ILE A 98 7.45 -2.97 -23.19
N PHE A 99 6.25 -2.79 -22.67
CA PHE A 99 6.01 -2.51 -21.25
C PHE A 99 5.47 -3.78 -20.58
N THR A 100 6.00 -4.14 -19.42
CA THR A 100 5.60 -5.33 -18.67
C THR A 100 5.42 -4.99 -17.19
N SER A 101 4.39 -5.56 -16.55
CA SER A 101 4.00 -5.25 -15.16
C SER A 101 4.72 -6.07 -14.07
N GLN A 102 5.54 -7.08 -14.41
CA GLN A 102 6.23 -7.93 -13.41
C GLN A 102 7.71 -8.16 -13.76
N ARG A 103 8.59 -7.96 -12.76
CA ARG A 103 10.05 -8.22 -12.74
C ARG A 103 10.78 -8.09 -14.08
N ALA A 104 11.09 -6.86 -14.48
CA ALA A 104 12.32 -6.58 -15.22
C ALA A 104 13.54 -6.42 -14.26
N ALA A 105 13.40 -6.83 -12.99
CA ALA A 105 14.41 -6.67 -11.95
C ALA A 105 15.70 -7.46 -12.18
N SER A 106 15.77 -8.33 -13.20
CA SER A 106 16.98 -9.09 -13.56
C SER A 106 17.42 -8.95 -15.02
N THR A 107 16.79 -8.07 -15.80
CA THR A 107 17.16 -7.95 -17.21
C THR A 107 18.30 -6.96 -17.37
N ASN A 108 19.49 -7.46 -17.71
CA ASN A 108 20.67 -6.67 -18.14
C ASN A 108 20.41 -5.76 -19.37
N TYR A 109 19.19 -5.73 -19.90
CA TYR A 109 18.76 -5.05 -21.12
C TYR A 109 17.47 -4.23 -20.97
N GLY A 110 16.94 -4.04 -19.75
CA GLY A 110 15.69 -3.32 -19.48
C GLY A 110 15.89 -2.04 -18.65
N SER A 111 14.99 -1.07 -18.77
CA SER A 111 14.95 0.12 -17.92
C SER A 111 13.65 0.15 -17.12
N VAL A 112 13.76 0.24 -15.78
CA VAL A 112 12.61 0.41 -14.89
C VAL A 112 12.12 1.85 -15.02
N VAL A 113 10.90 2.03 -15.55
CA VAL A 113 10.27 3.35 -15.73
C VAL A 113 9.25 3.67 -14.64
N TYR A 114 8.87 2.65 -13.88
CA TYR A 114 7.82 2.69 -12.88
C TYR A 114 8.11 1.67 -11.80
N GLU A 115 8.03 2.11 -10.56
CA GLU A 115 8.22 1.26 -9.39
C GLU A 115 7.24 1.63 -8.30
N THR A 116 7.07 0.69 -7.37
CA THR A 116 6.29 0.93 -6.16
C THR A 116 7.29 1.12 -5.03
N GLY A 117 7.28 2.31 -4.45
CA GLY A 117 8.05 2.65 -3.26
C GLY A 117 7.16 2.63 -2.02
N GLU A 118 7.79 2.69 -0.85
CA GLU A 118 7.09 3.04 0.40
C GLU A 118 6.71 4.52 0.37
N MET A 119 5.50 4.85 0.84
CA MET A 119 5.02 6.22 0.90
C MET A 119 5.82 6.98 1.96
N ALA A 120 6.53 8.03 1.54
CA ALA A 120 7.48 8.73 2.41
C ALA A 120 6.84 9.36 3.66
N THR A 121 5.55 9.73 3.57
CA THR A 121 4.80 10.33 4.68
C THR A 121 4.08 9.32 5.55
N PHE A 122 4.12 8.02 5.23
CA PHE A 122 3.34 7.00 5.91
C PHE A 122 3.53 7.01 7.43
N GLU A 123 4.79 7.02 7.89
CA GLU A 123 5.10 6.96 9.32
C GLU A 123 4.57 8.18 10.07
N GLU A 124 4.72 9.38 9.50
CA GLU A 124 4.20 10.62 10.07
C GLU A 124 2.67 10.63 10.07
N ASP A 125 2.04 10.34 8.92
CA ASP A 125 0.59 10.33 8.75
C ASP A 125 -0.07 9.31 9.70
N PHE A 126 0.50 8.11 9.79
CA PHE A 126 -0.05 7.06 10.65
C PHE A 126 0.16 7.37 12.14
N THR A 127 1.33 7.93 12.52
CA THR A 127 1.58 8.37 13.89
C THR A 127 0.60 9.47 14.30
N ASN A 128 0.34 10.44 13.41
CA ASN A 128 -0.65 11.50 13.64
C ASN A 128 -2.05 10.94 13.86
N LEU A 129 -2.48 9.96 13.05
CA LEU A 129 -3.76 9.26 13.24
C LEU A 129 -3.85 8.55 14.60
N LEU A 130 -2.77 7.92 15.06
CA LEU A 130 -2.73 7.28 16.38
C LEU A 130 -2.81 8.31 17.52
N HIS A 131 -2.25 9.50 17.33
CA HIS A 131 -2.36 10.62 18.28
C HIS A 131 -3.76 11.24 18.29
N GLU A 132 -4.38 11.42 17.13
CA GLU A 132 -5.77 11.85 17.00
C GLU A 132 -6.72 10.87 17.70
N ALA A 133 -6.50 9.55 17.59
CA ALA A 133 -7.31 8.54 18.27
C ALA A 133 -7.25 8.68 19.80
N LYS A 134 -6.07 9.01 20.34
CA LYS A 134 -5.88 9.30 21.78
C LYS A 134 -6.66 10.54 22.21
N THR A 135 -6.66 11.57 21.37
CA THR A 135 -7.37 12.83 21.64
C THR A 135 -8.89 12.65 21.56
N ALA A 136 -9.35 11.83 20.63
CA ALA A 136 -10.76 11.47 20.44
C ALA A 136 -11.29 10.45 21.47
N GLN A 137 -10.49 10.06 22.47
CA GLN A 137 -10.85 9.11 23.53
C GLN A 137 -11.33 7.75 22.99
N VAL A 138 -10.74 7.31 21.88
CA VAL A 138 -11.01 5.98 21.31
C VAL A 138 -10.57 4.92 22.31
N THR A 139 -11.44 3.95 22.59
CA THR A 139 -11.12 2.83 23.50
C THR A 139 -10.54 1.63 22.77
N GLU A 140 -10.88 1.46 21.49
CA GLU A 140 -10.47 0.32 20.68
C GLU A 140 -10.32 0.73 19.21
N GLN A 141 -9.25 0.26 18.57
CA GLN A 141 -8.95 0.52 17.18
C GLN A 141 -8.35 -0.72 16.50
N TRP A 142 -8.58 -0.82 15.20
CA TRP A 142 -8.13 -1.94 14.37
C TRP A 142 -7.18 -1.46 13.28
N ILE A 143 -6.13 -2.23 13.02
CA ILE A 143 -5.22 -2.03 11.91
C ILE A 143 -5.30 -3.26 11.02
N VAL A 144 -5.63 -3.08 9.74
CA VAL A 144 -5.73 -4.16 8.75
C VAL A 144 -4.55 -4.07 7.79
N VAL A 145 -3.73 -5.11 7.77
CA VAL A 145 -2.50 -5.16 6.98
C VAL A 145 -2.71 -5.93 5.68
N PHE A 146 -2.44 -5.26 4.55
CA PHE A 146 -2.70 -5.79 3.20
C PHE A 146 -1.45 -6.36 2.50
N SER A 147 -0.25 -6.04 2.99
CA SER A 147 0.99 -6.40 2.31
C SER A 147 2.16 -6.59 3.28
N PRO A 148 3.23 -7.30 2.85
CA PRO A 148 4.49 -7.40 3.57
C PRO A 148 5.09 -6.04 3.97
N GLN A 149 5.07 -5.05 3.06
CA GLN A 149 5.60 -3.71 3.34
C GLN A 149 4.78 -3.01 4.43
N GLY A 150 3.46 -3.16 4.40
CA GLY A 150 2.59 -2.64 5.46
C GLY A 150 2.83 -3.26 6.83
N CYS A 151 3.38 -4.48 6.89
CA CYS A 151 3.73 -5.14 8.15
C CYS A 151 4.85 -4.40 8.89
N GLU A 152 5.94 -4.12 8.18
CA GLU A 152 7.12 -3.46 8.73
C GLU A 152 6.79 -2.01 9.13
N ALA A 153 6.20 -1.26 8.20
CA ALA A 153 5.86 0.14 8.39
C ALA A 153 4.91 0.32 9.60
N MET A 154 3.91 -0.54 9.74
CA MET A 154 3.01 -0.56 10.90
C MET A 154 3.75 -0.81 12.21
N LEU A 155 4.56 -1.87 12.28
CA LEU A 155 5.25 -2.24 13.53
C LEU A 155 6.28 -1.18 13.95
N SER A 156 6.91 -0.53 12.97
CA SER A 156 7.81 0.61 13.19
C SER A 156 7.05 1.80 13.77
N ALA A 157 5.97 2.24 13.11
CA ALA A 157 5.18 3.40 13.53
C ALA A 157 4.48 3.19 14.89
N LEU A 158 4.13 1.95 15.24
CA LEU A 158 3.62 1.60 16.58
C LEU A 158 4.72 1.61 17.67
N GLY A 159 5.99 1.68 17.29
CA GLY A 159 7.13 1.56 18.19
C GLY A 159 7.26 0.15 18.80
N TRP A 160 6.75 -0.89 18.14
CA TRP A 160 6.73 -2.26 18.66
C TRP A 160 7.93 -3.09 18.25
N LEU A 161 8.71 -2.64 17.26
CA LEU A 161 9.97 -3.25 16.90
C LEU A 161 11.07 -2.83 17.86
N ASP A 162 11.98 -3.73 18.19
CA ASP A 162 13.25 -3.40 18.84
C ASP A 162 14.27 -2.92 17.80
N GLU A 163 14.85 -1.74 18.01
CA GLU A 163 15.76 -1.09 17.04
C GLU A 163 17.03 -1.91 16.74
N ARG A 164 17.44 -2.79 17.65
CA ARG A 164 18.68 -3.58 17.48
C ARG A 164 18.43 -4.87 16.72
N SER A 165 17.32 -5.54 16.99
CA SER A 165 16.98 -6.84 16.41
C SER A 165 16.06 -6.75 15.20
N GLY A 166 15.33 -5.63 15.03
CA GLY A 166 14.27 -5.49 14.04
C GLY A 166 13.09 -6.44 14.29
N LYS A 167 12.98 -7.02 15.49
CA LYS A 167 11.92 -7.96 15.87
C LYS A 167 10.93 -7.32 16.82
N TYR A 168 9.73 -7.89 16.86
CA TYR A 168 8.68 -7.49 17.78
C TYR A 168 9.11 -7.66 19.25
N ASN A 169 8.80 -6.65 20.06
CA ASN A 169 9.06 -6.63 21.50
C ASN A 169 7.76 -6.39 22.27
N ALA A 170 7.33 -7.40 23.03
CA ALA A 170 6.12 -7.34 23.85
C ALA A 170 6.17 -6.26 24.93
N GLY A 171 7.33 -6.04 25.55
CA GLY A 171 7.51 -4.97 26.53
C GLY A 171 7.36 -3.57 25.91
N ARG A 172 7.80 -3.37 24.66
CA ARG A 172 7.53 -2.12 23.93
C ARG A 172 6.04 -1.95 23.67
N ARG A 173 5.33 -3.01 23.28
CA ARG A 173 3.86 -2.97 23.14
C ARG A 173 3.20 -2.56 24.45
N GLU A 174 3.58 -3.14 25.60
CA GLU A 174 3.01 -2.78 26.90
C GLU A 174 3.28 -1.33 27.31
N VAL A 175 4.49 -0.82 27.06
CA VAL A 175 4.84 0.58 27.38
C VAL A 175 4.13 1.57 26.45
N MET A 176 3.94 1.20 25.18
CA MET A 176 3.24 2.02 24.18
C MET A 176 1.71 1.84 24.22
N LEU A 177 1.21 0.77 24.85
CA LEU A 177 -0.21 0.53 25.11
C LEU A 177 -0.70 1.59 26.08
N GLY A 178 -1.24 2.67 25.52
CA GLY A 178 -2.03 3.65 26.26
C GLY A 178 -3.41 3.09 26.62
N PRO A 179 -4.39 3.97 26.91
CA PRO A 179 -5.76 3.54 27.20
C PRO A 179 -6.48 2.86 26.01
N ILE A 180 -5.90 2.95 24.80
CA ILE A 180 -6.49 2.42 23.57
C ILE A 180 -6.04 0.98 23.33
N LYS A 181 -7.01 0.08 23.18
CA LYS A 181 -6.77 -1.28 22.73
C LYS A 181 -6.51 -1.29 21.22
N THR A 182 -5.24 -1.45 20.84
CA THR A 182 -4.83 -1.56 19.44
C THR A 182 -4.74 -3.03 19.03
N ARG A 183 -5.48 -3.40 17.98
CA ARG A 183 -5.53 -4.76 17.43
C ARG A 183 -5.10 -4.79 15.98
N VAL A 184 -4.53 -5.91 15.57
CA VAL A 184 -4.00 -6.13 14.23
C VAL A 184 -4.71 -7.29 13.56
N ALA A 185 -5.26 -7.04 12.37
CA ALA A 185 -5.84 -8.03 11.49
C ALA A 185 -5.00 -8.16 10.20
N THR A 186 -4.86 -9.39 9.72
CA THR A 186 -4.25 -9.68 8.42
C THR A 186 -5.31 -10.15 7.42
N ILE A 187 -5.15 -9.77 6.16
CA ILE A 187 -6.10 -10.14 5.09
C ILE A 187 -6.04 -11.61 4.66
N GLY A 188 -5.03 -12.36 5.12
CA GLY A 188 -4.84 -13.74 4.74
C GLY A 188 -3.60 -14.41 5.34
N PRO A 189 -3.49 -15.74 5.20
CA PRO A 189 -2.43 -16.53 5.81
C PRO A 189 -1.02 -16.12 5.38
N THR A 190 -0.82 -15.74 4.12
CA THR A 190 0.50 -15.32 3.62
C THR A 190 1.04 -14.10 4.36
N THR A 191 0.19 -13.11 4.65
CA THR A 191 0.57 -11.90 5.38
C THR A 191 0.82 -12.22 6.86
N LYS A 192 0.01 -13.11 7.45
CA LYS A 192 0.23 -13.61 8.81
C LYS A 192 1.59 -14.32 8.94
N GLU A 193 1.87 -15.27 8.06
CA GLU A 193 3.13 -16.03 8.06
C GLU A 193 4.34 -15.09 7.91
N PHE A 194 4.23 -14.05 7.09
CA PHE A 194 5.26 -13.04 6.94
C PHE A 194 5.54 -12.29 8.26
N LEU A 195 4.51 -11.87 8.99
CA LEU A 195 4.65 -11.21 10.30
C LEU A 195 5.35 -12.10 11.32
N GLU A 196 4.97 -13.38 11.36
CA GLU A 196 5.51 -14.35 12.31
C GLU A 196 6.97 -14.67 12.02
N GLN A 197 7.30 -14.96 10.76
CA GLN A 197 8.66 -15.36 10.36
C GLN A 197 9.63 -14.17 10.41
N ASN A 198 9.22 -13.01 9.92
CA ASN A 198 10.12 -11.88 9.75
C ASN A 198 10.19 -10.98 10.98
N PHE A 199 9.13 -10.87 11.77
CA PHE A 199 9.10 -9.99 12.94
C PHE A 199 8.85 -10.72 14.26
N GLY A 200 8.44 -11.99 14.24
CA GLY A 200 8.05 -12.70 15.46
C GLY A 200 6.75 -12.15 16.07
N PHE A 201 5.93 -11.46 15.26
CA PHE A 201 4.66 -10.88 15.68
C PHE A 201 3.51 -11.78 15.21
N VAL A 202 2.60 -12.12 16.13
CA VAL A 202 1.36 -12.85 15.81
C VAL A 202 0.21 -11.84 15.78
N PRO A 203 -0.49 -11.65 14.64
CA PRO A 203 -1.64 -10.77 14.57
C PRO A 203 -2.82 -11.32 15.40
N ASP A 204 -3.68 -10.42 15.90
CA ASP A 204 -4.87 -10.81 16.67
C ASP A 204 -5.87 -11.58 15.79
N VAL A 205 -5.96 -11.21 14.50
CA VAL A 205 -6.91 -11.79 13.55
C VAL A 205 -6.21 -12.13 12.23
N CYS A 206 -6.59 -13.26 11.64
CA CYS A 206 -6.25 -13.63 10.27
C CYS A 206 -7.54 -13.97 9.52
N ALA A 207 -7.86 -13.17 8.50
CA ALA A 207 -9.02 -13.42 7.66
C ALA A 207 -8.76 -14.66 6.77
N GLU A 208 -9.81 -15.44 6.50
CA GLU A 208 -9.73 -16.54 5.53
C GLU A 208 -9.68 -16.03 4.09
N LYS A 209 -10.31 -14.88 3.84
CA LYS A 209 -10.41 -14.24 2.53
C LYS A 209 -9.99 -12.78 2.63
N PRO A 210 -9.24 -12.27 1.63
CA PRO A 210 -8.85 -10.87 1.56
C PRO A 210 -9.99 -9.99 1.03
N SER A 211 -11.24 -10.35 1.27
CA SER A 211 -12.40 -9.54 0.92
C SER A 211 -12.84 -8.71 2.12
N PRO A 212 -13.59 -7.61 1.92
CA PRO A 212 -14.15 -6.82 3.02
C PRO A 212 -14.94 -7.68 4.01
N GLU A 213 -15.78 -8.57 3.50
CA GLU A 213 -16.61 -9.48 4.30
C GLU A 213 -15.75 -10.43 5.11
N GLY A 214 -14.73 -11.05 4.49
CA GLY A 214 -13.84 -11.98 5.18
C GLY A 214 -13.06 -11.33 6.32
N VAL A 215 -12.61 -10.09 6.13
CA VAL A 215 -11.94 -9.32 7.20
C VAL A 215 -12.93 -8.90 8.28
N GLY A 216 -14.11 -8.38 7.89
CA GLY A 216 -15.15 -7.97 8.83
C GLY A 216 -15.66 -9.12 9.70
N GLU A 217 -15.96 -10.26 9.09
CA GLU A 217 -16.37 -11.49 9.79
C GLU A 217 -15.31 -11.97 10.77
N ALA A 218 -14.03 -11.97 10.37
CA ALA A 218 -12.93 -12.39 11.24
C ALA A 218 -12.75 -11.44 12.44
N ILE A 219 -12.86 -10.13 12.22
CA ILE A 219 -12.83 -9.11 13.29
C ILE A 219 -14.02 -9.31 14.25
N MET A 220 -15.24 -9.44 13.72
CA MET A 220 -16.45 -9.63 14.53
C MET A 220 -16.42 -10.93 15.33
N ALA A 221 -15.91 -12.02 14.75
CA ALA A 221 -15.77 -13.29 15.44
C ALA A 221 -14.80 -13.18 16.61
N PHE A 222 -13.70 -12.45 16.43
CA PHE A 222 -12.73 -12.18 17.48
C PHE A 222 -13.34 -11.34 18.61
N GLU A 223 -14.13 -10.31 18.30
CA GLU A 223 -14.74 -9.45 19.34
C GLU A 223 -15.81 -10.17 20.19
N LYS A 224 -16.40 -11.25 19.65
CA LYS A 224 -17.39 -12.07 20.36
C LYS A 224 -16.78 -13.19 21.20
N ALA A 225 -15.49 -13.51 21.01
CA ALA A 225 -14.77 -14.56 21.72
C ALA A 225 -14.27 -14.08 23.09
#